data_AF-A0A534PB33-F1
#
_entry.id   AF-A0A534PB33-F1
#
_cell.length_a   1.000
_cell.length_b   1.000
_cell.length_c   1.000
_cell.angle_alpha   90.00
_cell.angle_beta   90.00
_cell.angle_gamma   90.00
#
_symmetry.space_group_name_H-M   'P 1'
#
loop_
_entity.id
_entity.type
_entity.pdbx_description
1 polymer ?
#
loop_
_entity_poly.entity_id
_entity_poly.type
_entity_poly.pdbx_seq_one_letter_code
_entity_poly.pdbx_strand_id
1 'polypeptide(L)'
;MIRLAYLAAYAVLAALGEALVARPALLWLRGQGLLEAALPWNVPLGGFALLCAALVALTTLWLASDAALGRRPRVPQHAAFLLLLAVCFGVRSWARDPQPPRDPAPALLDGLRAAAAELDRDYRGAYTPDAGQLNSALAQVTPPGYLRLGRSIPLHARVLSGADGPQLSELPGDQPGTIYVALSKDRTGAWITALGLRGILKLTSGKPALVEAHAGTHSQPGRDPLVPIYPGMRGLTGPR
;
A
#
# COMPACT_ATOMS: atom_id res chain seq x y z
N MET A 1 -0.81 16.53 48.85
CA MET A 1 -0.35 15.17 48.47
C MET A 1 -1.42 14.36 47.75
N ILE A 2 -2.64 14.22 48.27
CA ILE A 2 -3.73 13.41 47.65
C ILE A 2 -4.05 13.83 46.20
N ARG A 3 -4.09 15.13 45.90
CA ARG A 3 -4.37 15.65 44.54
C ARG A 3 -3.30 15.26 43.50
N LEU A 4 -2.02 15.22 43.90
CA LEU A 4 -0.92 14.84 43.01
C LEU A 4 -0.92 13.33 42.75
N ALA A 5 -1.14 12.52 43.79
CA ALA A 5 -1.26 11.07 43.64
C ALA A 5 -2.44 10.69 42.72
N TYR A 6 -3.57 11.40 42.86
CA TYR A 6 -4.74 11.23 42.01
C TYR A 6 -4.46 11.56 40.53
N LEU A 7 -3.82 12.70 40.27
CA LEU A 7 -3.44 13.10 38.90
C LEU A 7 -2.41 12.14 38.29
N ALA A 8 -1.45 11.66 39.09
CA ALA A 8 -0.47 10.68 38.65
C ALA A 8 -1.13 9.35 38.24
N ALA A 9 -2.10 8.86 39.02
CA ALA A 9 -2.84 7.64 38.68
C ALA A 9 -3.60 7.77 37.35
N TYR A 10 -4.26 8.91 37.12
CA TYR A 10 -4.95 9.17 35.86
C TYR A 10 -3.99 9.30 34.67
N ALA A 11 -2.84 9.95 34.87
CA ALA A 11 -1.81 10.05 33.83
C ALA A 11 -1.26 8.68 33.44
N VAL A 12 -1.01 7.79 34.40
CA VAL A 12 -0.57 6.41 34.14
C VAL A 12 -1.63 5.63 33.37
N LEU A 13 -2.90 5.74 33.77
CA LEU A 13 -4.01 5.08 33.08
C LEU A 13 -4.21 5.60 31.65
N ALA A 14 -4.09 6.91 31.43
CA ALA A 14 -4.13 7.52 30.11
C ALA A 14 -2.99 6.99 29.22
N ALA A 15 -1.77 6.96 29.74
CA ALA A 15 -0.60 6.47 29.02
C ALA A 15 -0.74 4.99 28.64
N LEU A 16 -1.29 4.17 29.54
CA LEU A 16 -1.58 2.75 29.26
C LEU A 16 -2.66 2.60 28.18
N GLY A 17 -3.76 3.35 28.26
CA GLY A 17 -4.81 3.36 27.24
C GLY A 17 -4.26 3.73 25.86
N GLU A 18 -3.52 4.84 25.79
CA GLU A 18 -2.85 5.29 24.57
C GLU A 18 -1.88 4.26 24.02
N ALA A 19 -1.03 3.66 24.86
CA ALA A 19 -0.05 2.67 24.40
C ALA A 19 -0.70 1.46 23.69
N LEU A 20 -1.93 1.10 24.06
CA LEU A 20 -2.67 -0.01 23.48
C LEU A 20 -3.23 0.31 22.09
N VAL A 21 -3.69 1.54 21.86
CA VAL A 21 -4.36 1.95 20.62
C VAL A 21 -3.49 2.79 19.68
N ALA A 22 -2.46 3.45 20.19
CA ALA A 22 -1.61 4.36 19.41
C ALA A 22 -0.88 3.63 18.27
N ARG A 23 -0.29 2.46 18.55
CA ARG A 23 0.41 1.67 17.51
C ARG A 23 -0.51 1.27 16.35
N PRO A 24 -1.65 0.59 16.56
CA PRO A 24 -2.55 0.23 15.46
C PRO A 24 -3.13 1.46 14.76
N ALA A 25 -3.46 2.54 15.50
CA ALA A 25 -3.93 3.79 14.93
C ALA A 25 -2.89 4.42 13.98
N LEU A 26 -1.63 4.51 14.40
CA LEU A 26 -0.54 5.07 13.60
C LEU A 26 -0.22 4.20 12.38
N LEU A 27 -0.25 2.88 12.51
CA LEU A 27 -0.05 1.97 11.37
C LEU A 27 -1.17 2.11 10.34
N TRP A 28 -2.42 2.20 10.80
CA TRP A 28 -3.56 2.43 9.93
C TRP A 28 -3.47 3.80 9.23
N LEU A 29 -3.14 4.85 9.97
CA LEU A 29 -3.01 6.22 9.45
C LEU A 29 -1.87 6.33 8.42
N ARG A 30 -0.71 5.74 8.70
CA ARG A 30 0.41 5.66 7.74
C ARG A 30 0.02 4.91 6.47
N GLY A 31 -0.81 3.88 6.59
CA GLY A 31 -1.34 3.11 5.47
C GLY A 31 -2.29 3.90 4.55
N GLN A 32 -2.79 5.07 4.95
CA GLN A 32 -3.70 5.88 4.12
C GLN A 32 -3.00 6.67 3.01
N GLY A 33 -1.66 6.74 3.03
CA GLY A 33 -0.90 7.46 2.02
C GLY A 33 -1.17 8.97 2.00
N LEU A 34 -1.08 9.62 3.17
CA LEU A 34 -1.40 11.04 3.33
C LEU A 34 -0.37 11.98 2.70
N LEU A 35 0.92 11.64 2.83
CA LEU A 35 2.03 12.43 2.28
C LEU A 35 2.48 11.89 0.92
N GLU A 36 2.67 10.57 0.86
CA GLU A 36 3.06 9.83 -0.33
C GLU A 36 2.15 8.62 -0.49
N ALA A 37 2.14 8.01 -1.67
CA ALA A 37 1.45 6.75 -1.86
C ALA A 37 1.99 5.70 -0.88
N ALA A 38 1.11 4.86 -0.33
CA ALA A 38 1.48 3.88 0.66
C ALA A 38 0.77 2.55 0.42
N LEU A 39 1.30 1.50 1.04
CA LEU A 39 0.66 0.21 1.10
C LEU A 39 -0.05 0.09 2.47
N PRO A 40 -1.38 -0.14 2.48
CA PRO A 40 -2.14 -0.15 3.72
C PRO A 40 -1.77 -1.36 4.55
N TRP A 41 -1.49 -1.13 5.83
CA TRP A 41 -1.46 -2.20 6.83
C TRP A 41 -2.88 -2.73 7.02
N ASN A 42 -3.01 -4.05 7.15
CA ASN A 42 -4.29 -4.64 7.52
C ASN A 42 -4.46 -4.53 9.04
N VAL A 43 -5.11 -3.45 9.47
CA VAL A 43 -5.40 -3.16 10.87
C VAL A 43 -6.90 -3.31 11.10
N PRO A 44 -7.36 -4.38 11.77
CA PRO A 44 -8.78 -4.52 12.09
C PRO A 44 -9.21 -3.36 12.98
N LEU A 45 -10.31 -2.69 12.61
CA LEU A 45 -10.85 -1.53 13.33
C LEU A 45 -9.84 -0.36 13.48
N GLY A 46 -8.86 -0.22 12.58
CA GLY A 46 -7.81 0.81 12.69
C GLY A 46 -8.33 2.25 12.81
N GLY A 47 -9.40 2.59 12.07
CA GLY A 47 -10.05 3.91 12.20
C GLY A 47 -10.74 4.12 13.56
N PHE A 48 -11.30 3.05 14.15
CA PHE A 48 -11.87 3.11 15.50
C PHE A 48 -10.76 3.25 16.56
N ALA A 49 -9.65 2.54 16.42
CA ALA A 49 -8.49 2.70 17.28
C ALA A 49 -7.94 4.15 17.24
N LEU A 50 -7.92 4.77 16.05
CA LEU A 50 -7.55 6.18 15.90
C LEU A 50 -8.54 7.12 16.61
N LEU A 51 -9.84 6.88 16.48
CA LEU A 51 -10.87 7.64 17.18
C LEU A 51 -10.72 7.50 18.69
N CYS A 52 -10.52 6.28 19.21
CA CYS A 52 -10.29 6.02 20.61
C CYS A 52 -9.05 6.77 21.12
N ALA A 53 -7.92 6.67 20.42
CA ALA A 53 -6.69 7.41 20.76
C ALA A 53 -6.96 8.92 20.81
N ALA A 54 -7.59 9.49 19.78
CA ALA A 54 -7.91 10.92 19.76
C ALA A 54 -8.80 11.34 20.95
N LEU A 55 -9.79 10.53 21.32
CA LEU A 55 -10.67 10.81 22.45
C LEU A 55 -9.96 10.65 23.80
N VAL A 56 -9.06 9.66 23.99
CA VAL A 56 -8.23 9.55 25.20
C VAL A 56 -7.35 10.79 25.33
N ALA A 57 -6.64 11.18 24.27
CA ALA A 57 -5.79 12.36 24.27
C ALA A 57 -6.58 13.65 24.62
N LEU A 58 -7.73 13.87 23.97
CA LEU A 58 -8.57 15.05 24.21
C LEU A 58 -9.12 15.09 25.64
N THR A 59 -9.63 13.97 26.15
CA THR A 59 -10.16 13.89 27.52
C THR A 59 -9.05 14.07 28.57
N THR A 60 -7.87 13.51 28.32
CA THR A 60 -6.69 13.69 29.17
C THR A 60 -6.25 15.15 29.20
N LEU A 61 -6.20 15.82 28.04
CA LEU A 61 -5.85 17.23 27.94
C LEU A 61 -6.88 18.13 28.64
N TRP A 62 -8.17 17.80 28.52
CA TRP A 62 -9.23 18.53 29.19
C TRP A 62 -9.13 18.39 30.71
N LEU A 63 -8.93 17.17 31.23
CA LEU A 63 -8.70 16.91 32.66
C LEU A 63 -7.45 17.64 33.17
N ALA A 64 -6.36 17.65 32.40
CA ALA A 64 -5.15 18.38 32.74
C ALA A 64 -5.38 19.90 32.79
N SER A 65 -6.17 20.43 31.85
CA SER A 65 -6.53 21.85 31.79
C SER A 65 -7.39 22.27 32.98
N ASP A 66 -8.42 21.49 33.31
CA ASP A 66 -9.26 21.75 34.49
C ASP A 66 -8.45 21.67 35.79
N ALA A 67 -7.52 20.71 35.88
CA ALA A 67 -6.61 20.60 37.01
C ALA A 67 -5.67 21.81 37.14
N ALA A 68 -5.10 22.29 36.03
CA ALA A 68 -4.22 23.47 35.98
C ALA A 68 -4.98 24.76 36.34
N LEU A 69 -6.24 24.88 35.92
CA LEU A 69 -7.13 26.01 36.25
C LEU A 69 -7.71 25.93 37.67
N GLY A 70 -7.33 24.94 38.47
CA GLY A 70 -7.83 24.78 39.83
C GLY A 70 -9.29 24.31 39.93
N ARG A 71 -9.93 23.97 38.81
CA ARG A 71 -11.32 23.51 38.75
C ARG A 71 -11.40 22.07 39.25
N ARG A 72 -12.50 21.74 39.93
CA ARG A 72 -12.78 20.35 40.33
C ARG A 72 -13.40 19.62 39.13
N PRO A 73 -12.78 18.54 38.64
CA PRO A 73 -13.38 17.73 37.59
C PRO A 73 -14.70 17.13 38.10
N ARG A 74 -15.71 17.07 37.22
CA ARG A 74 -17.05 16.60 37.54
C ARG A 74 -17.09 15.07 37.43
N VAL A 75 -17.86 14.41 38.30
CA VAL A 75 -18.11 12.95 38.27
C VAL A 75 -18.35 12.38 36.86
N PRO A 76 -19.20 12.98 35.99
CA PRO A 76 -19.39 12.49 34.63
C PRO A 76 -18.12 12.47 33.77
N GLN A 77 -17.17 13.41 33.97
CA GLN A 77 -15.92 13.44 33.21
C GLN A 77 -15.02 12.25 33.55
N HIS A 78 -14.96 11.87 34.84
CA HIS A 78 -14.24 10.68 35.28
C HIS A 78 -14.86 9.40 34.74
N ALA A 79 -16.20 9.29 34.80
CA ALA A 79 -16.92 8.15 34.25
C ALA A 79 -16.67 8.01 32.74
N ALA A 80 -16.72 9.11 31.99
CA ALA A 80 -16.44 9.12 30.55
C ALA A 80 -15.01 8.65 30.25
N PHE A 81 -14.01 9.17 30.97
CA PHE A 81 -12.61 8.77 30.78
C PHE A 81 -12.39 7.27 31.08
N LEU A 82 -12.92 6.78 32.20
CA LEU A 82 -12.79 5.36 32.57
C LEU A 82 -13.53 4.43 31.60
N LEU A 83 -14.70 4.84 31.11
CA LEU A 83 -15.43 4.10 30.10
C LEU A 83 -14.64 4.04 28.79
N LEU A 84 -13.99 5.13 28.40
CA LEU A 84 -13.19 5.20 27.18
C LEU A 84 -11.95 4.31 27.26
N LEU A 85 -11.30 4.25 28.43
CA LEU A 85 -10.25 3.28 28.69
C LEU A 85 -10.76 1.84 28.59
N ALA A 86 -11.90 1.52 29.22
CA ALA A 86 -12.51 0.20 29.14
C ALA A 86 -12.80 -0.21 27.68
N VAL A 87 -13.28 0.73 26.85
CA VAL A 87 -13.44 0.52 25.40
C VAL A 87 -12.11 0.24 24.73
N CYS A 88 -11.04 1.00 25.01
CA CYS A 88 -9.70 0.75 24.45
C CYS A 88 -9.19 -0.66 24.79
N PHE A 89 -9.35 -1.08 26.04
CA PHE A 89 -9.00 -2.44 26.48
C PHE A 89 -9.84 -3.51 25.77
N GLY A 90 -11.15 -3.30 25.64
CA GLY A 90 -12.06 -4.21 24.95
C GLY A 90 -11.77 -4.35 23.46
N VAL A 91 -11.47 -3.23 22.78
CA VAL A 91 -11.02 -3.26 21.38
C VAL A 91 -9.74 -4.04 21.27
N ARG A 92 -8.76 -3.80 22.15
CA ARG A 92 -7.46 -4.46 22.05
C ARG A 92 -7.51 -5.95 22.34
N SER A 93 -8.40 -6.39 23.24
CA SER A 93 -8.57 -7.81 23.57
C SER A 93 -9.24 -8.59 22.43
N TRP A 94 -10.07 -7.94 21.62
CA TRP A 94 -10.78 -8.58 20.51
C TRP A 94 -10.11 -8.39 19.14
N ALA A 95 -9.44 -7.26 18.94
CA ALA A 95 -8.77 -6.96 17.68
C ALA A 95 -7.55 -7.87 17.48
N ARG A 96 -7.46 -8.47 16.30
CA ARG A 96 -6.25 -9.19 15.86
C ARG A 96 -5.08 -8.22 15.73
N ASP A 97 -3.88 -8.76 15.83
CA ASP A 97 -2.68 -7.97 15.66
C ASP A 97 -2.60 -7.38 14.23
N PRO A 98 -2.07 -6.15 14.09
CA PRO A 98 -1.82 -5.54 12.79
C PRO A 98 -0.96 -6.43 11.90
N GLN A 99 -1.42 -6.68 10.68
CA GLN A 99 -0.67 -7.46 9.70
C GLN A 99 0.04 -6.53 8.70
N PRO A 100 1.27 -6.89 8.28
CA PRO A 100 1.97 -6.13 7.28
C PRO A 100 1.18 -6.09 5.96
N PRO A 101 1.40 -5.09 5.11
CA PRO A 101 0.75 -5.00 3.83
C PRO A 101 1.02 -6.23 2.96
N ARG A 102 0.06 -6.59 2.11
CA ARG A 102 0.24 -7.66 1.11
C ARG A 102 1.29 -7.26 0.08
N ASP A 103 2.04 -8.23 -0.43
CA ASP A 103 3.02 -7.97 -1.49
C ASP A 103 2.31 -7.51 -2.79
N PRO A 104 2.63 -6.31 -3.33
CA PRO A 104 2.05 -5.84 -4.59
C PRO A 104 2.65 -6.49 -5.83
N ALA A 105 3.79 -7.21 -5.71
CA ALA A 105 4.51 -7.75 -6.85
C ALA A 105 3.68 -8.66 -7.78
N PRO A 106 2.83 -9.58 -7.27
CA PRO A 106 1.99 -10.41 -8.13
C PRO A 106 1.04 -9.60 -9.02
N ALA A 107 0.36 -8.60 -8.45
CA ALA A 107 -0.56 -7.73 -9.19
C ALA A 107 0.16 -6.89 -10.26
N LEU A 108 1.38 -6.41 -9.94
CA LEU A 108 2.20 -5.69 -10.92
C LEU A 108 2.69 -6.61 -12.04
N LEU A 109 3.10 -7.85 -11.74
CA LEU A 109 3.48 -8.84 -12.75
C LEU A 109 2.30 -9.20 -13.66
N ASP A 110 1.10 -9.33 -13.10
CA ASP A 110 -0.11 -9.54 -13.90
C ASP A 110 -0.45 -8.31 -14.76
N GLY A 111 -0.21 -7.09 -14.24
CA GLY A 111 -0.29 -5.86 -15.01
C GLY A 111 0.67 -5.82 -16.20
N LEU A 112 1.92 -6.26 -16.00
CA LEU A 112 2.91 -6.40 -17.09
C LEU A 112 2.43 -7.39 -18.16
N ARG A 113 1.89 -8.54 -17.75
CA ARG A 113 1.35 -9.55 -18.67
C ARG A 113 0.16 -9.02 -19.45
N ALA A 114 -0.76 -8.30 -18.79
CA ALA A 114 -1.93 -7.71 -19.44
C ALA A 114 -1.52 -6.65 -20.47
N ALA A 115 -0.59 -5.76 -20.12
CA ALA A 115 -0.06 -4.76 -21.05
C ALA A 115 0.67 -5.41 -22.23
N ALA A 116 1.46 -6.46 -22.01
CA ALA A 116 2.14 -7.19 -23.07
C ALA A 116 1.15 -7.87 -24.03
N ALA A 117 0.12 -8.53 -23.49
CA ALA A 117 -0.91 -9.19 -24.30
C ALA A 117 -1.72 -8.20 -25.15
N GLU A 118 -2.00 -7.01 -24.62
CA GLU A 118 -2.67 -5.95 -25.40
C GLU A 118 -1.76 -5.40 -26.50
N LEU A 119 -0.48 -5.18 -26.18
CA LEU A 119 0.50 -4.68 -27.15
C LEU A 119 0.70 -5.64 -28.33
N ASP A 120 0.68 -6.95 -28.07
CA ASP A 120 0.73 -7.98 -29.11
C ASP A 120 -0.55 -8.03 -29.95
N ARG A 121 -1.73 -7.85 -29.34
CA ARG A 121 -3.00 -7.82 -30.06
C ARG A 121 -3.06 -6.66 -31.06
N ASP A 122 -2.50 -5.52 -30.69
CA ASP A 122 -2.46 -4.31 -31.52
C ASP A 122 -1.33 -4.30 -32.55
N TYR A 123 -0.42 -5.29 -32.52
CA TYR A 123 0.74 -5.30 -33.41
C TYR A 123 0.33 -5.56 -34.87
N ARG A 124 0.65 -4.61 -35.75
CA ARG A 124 0.42 -4.68 -37.21
C ARG A 124 1.67 -4.31 -38.00
N GLY A 125 2.81 -4.90 -37.65
CA GLY A 125 4.13 -4.60 -38.24
C GLY A 125 4.87 -3.42 -37.59
N ALA A 126 4.19 -2.67 -36.73
CA ALA A 126 4.78 -1.66 -35.84
C ALA A 126 3.93 -1.54 -34.57
N TYR A 127 4.55 -1.18 -33.44
CA TYR A 127 3.85 -0.90 -32.20
C TYR A 127 3.25 0.51 -32.21
N THR A 128 1.92 0.58 -32.17
CA THR A 128 1.16 1.84 -32.03
C THR A 128 0.12 1.69 -30.91
N PRO A 129 0.56 1.50 -29.66
CA PRO A 129 -0.35 1.22 -28.55
C PRO A 129 -1.29 2.40 -28.30
N ASP A 130 -2.57 2.08 -28.10
CA ASP A 130 -3.56 3.02 -27.60
C ASP A 130 -3.54 3.00 -26.07
N ALA A 131 -3.20 4.15 -25.45
CA ALA A 131 -3.20 4.29 -24.01
C ALA A 131 -4.58 3.99 -23.39
N GLY A 132 -5.68 4.30 -24.08
CA GLY A 132 -7.03 4.00 -23.62
C GLY A 132 -7.29 2.50 -23.52
N GLN A 133 -6.86 1.73 -24.52
CA GLN A 133 -7.02 0.26 -24.55
C GLN A 133 -6.13 -0.41 -23.52
N LEU A 134 -4.86 0.01 -23.42
CA LEU A 134 -3.95 -0.47 -22.37
C LEU A 134 -4.51 -0.21 -20.96
N ASN A 135 -5.05 0.98 -20.71
CA ASN A 135 -5.67 1.28 -19.42
C ASN A 135 -6.92 0.45 -19.14
N SER A 136 -7.70 0.16 -20.19
CA SER A 136 -8.89 -0.69 -20.08
C SER A 136 -8.51 -2.13 -19.76
N ALA A 137 -7.43 -2.65 -20.36
CA ALA A 137 -6.89 -3.97 -20.04
C ALA A 137 -6.34 -4.01 -18.61
N LEU A 138 -5.58 -2.99 -18.19
CA LEU A 138 -5.03 -2.89 -16.83
C LEU A 138 -6.12 -2.74 -15.76
N ALA A 139 -7.25 -2.11 -16.08
CA ALA A 139 -8.38 -1.99 -15.17
C ALA A 139 -9.07 -3.33 -14.85
N GLN A 140 -8.88 -4.36 -15.69
CA GLN A 140 -9.40 -5.72 -15.45
C GLN A 140 -8.49 -6.54 -14.53
N VAL A 141 -7.27 -6.10 -14.29
CA VAL A 141 -6.31 -6.77 -13.41
C VAL A 141 -6.61 -6.42 -11.95
N THR A 142 -6.32 -7.36 -11.04
CA THR A 142 -6.45 -7.10 -9.60
C THR A 142 -5.55 -5.92 -9.20
N PRO A 143 -6.06 -4.89 -8.50
CA PRO A 143 -5.27 -3.73 -8.14
C PRO A 143 -4.14 -4.09 -7.16
N PRO A 144 -2.98 -3.41 -7.24
CA PRO A 144 -1.81 -3.68 -6.40
C PRO A 144 -1.97 -3.23 -4.94
N GLY A 145 -3.08 -2.58 -4.60
CA GLY A 145 -3.42 -2.18 -3.23
C GLY A 145 -2.78 -0.89 -2.74
N TYR A 146 -2.10 -0.12 -3.61
CA TYR A 146 -1.58 1.19 -3.25
C TYR A 146 -2.71 2.18 -2.94
N LEU A 147 -2.53 2.99 -1.90
CA LEU A 147 -3.43 4.06 -1.53
C LEU A 147 -2.73 5.43 -1.58
N ARG A 148 -3.47 6.45 -2.00
CA ARG A 148 -3.12 7.86 -1.85
C ARG A 148 -4.32 8.61 -1.32
N LEU A 149 -4.17 9.32 -0.20
CA LEU A 149 -5.27 10.03 0.47
C LEU A 149 -6.50 9.14 0.71
N GLY A 150 -6.26 7.88 1.10
CA GLY A 150 -7.29 6.87 1.34
C GLY A 150 -7.97 6.31 0.07
N ARG A 151 -7.57 6.76 -1.13
CA ARG A 151 -8.11 6.26 -2.41
C ARG A 151 -7.16 5.26 -3.04
N SER A 152 -7.73 4.18 -3.61
CA SER A 152 -6.96 3.19 -4.36
C SER A 152 -6.35 3.81 -5.61
N ILE A 153 -5.07 3.52 -5.84
CA ILE A 153 -4.37 3.89 -7.07
C ILE A 153 -4.52 2.71 -8.05
N PRO A 154 -5.21 2.89 -9.19
CA PRO A 154 -5.34 1.84 -10.19
C PRO A 154 -4.04 1.66 -10.97
N LEU A 155 -3.91 0.52 -11.65
CA LEU A 155 -2.87 0.35 -12.66
C LEU A 155 -3.16 1.26 -13.85
N HIS A 156 -2.10 1.86 -14.40
CA HIS A 156 -2.21 2.77 -15.54
C HIS A 156 -0.98 2.66 -16.43
N ALA A 157 -1.17 2.70 -17.74
CA ALA A 157 -0.11 2.64 -18.73
C ALA A 157 0.41 4.03 -19.09
N ARG A 158 1.73 4.19 -19.04
CA ARG A 158 2.43 5.37 -19.58
C ARG A 158 3.27 4.95 -20.78
N VAL A 159 2.86 5.39 -21.96
CA VAL A 159 3.56 5.10 -23.22
C VAL A 159 4.67 6.13 -23.45
N LEU A 160 5.89 5.65 -23.68
CA LEU A 160 7.07 6.46 -23.99
C LEU A 160 7.52 6.11 -25.42
N SER A 161 7.67 7.11 -26.27
CA SER A 161 8.08 6.90 -27.68
C SER A 161 9.53 7.29 -27.90
N GLY A 162 10.21 6.59 -28.82
CA GLY A 162 11.58 6.92 -29.20
C GLY A 162 12.62 6.59 -28.14
N ALA A 163 12.33 5.61 -27.28
CA ALA A 163 13.22 5.14 -26.25
C ALA A 163 14.35 4.27 -26.83
N ASP A 164 15.53 4.36 -26.22
CA ASP A 164 16.69 3.52 -26.56
C ASP A 164 16.75 2.23 -25.69
N GLY A 165 15.76 2.03 -24.80
CA GLY A 165 15.69 0.88 -23.90
C GLY A 165 14.55 0.96 -22.87
N PRO A 166 14.53 0.06 -21.87
CA PRO A 166 13.52 0.05 -20.82
C PRO A 166 13.61 1.28 -19.91
N GLN A 167 12.46 1.72 -19.40
CA GLN A 167 12.40 2.73 -18.35
C GLN A 167 12.77 2.10 -17.00
N LEU A 168 13.94 2.43 -16.46
CA LEU A 168 14.48 1.83 -15.22
C LEU A 168 14.44 2.76 -14.00
N SER A 169 13.93 3.97 -14.18
CA SER A 169 13.76 4.97 -13.12
C SER A 169 12.35 5.55 -13.14
N GLU A 170 11.88 6.03 -12.00
CA GLU A 170 10.62 6.75 -11.92
C GLU A 170 10.72 8.08 -12.68
N LEU A 171 9.67 8.43 -13.43
CA LEU A 171 9.55 9.75 -14.03
C LEU A 171 8.85 10.71 -13.07
N PRO A 172 9.17 12.01 -13.09
CA PRO A 172 8.57 12.99 -12.20
C PRO A 172 7.03 12.98 -12.30
N GLY A 173 6.37 12.91 -11.15
CA GLY A 173 4.91 12.96 -11.04
C GLY A 173 4.18 11.61 -11.19
N ASP A 174 4.90 10.53 -11.50
CA ASP A 174 4.30 9.21 -11.57
C ASP A 174 4.01 8.62 -10.19
N GLN A 175 3.00 7.76 -10.14
CA GLN A 175 2.55 7.10 -8.92
C GLN A 175 2.86 5.60 -9.00
N PRO A 176 3.06 4.92 -7.87
CA PRO A 176 3.19 3.46 -7.87
C PRO A 176 1.94 2.83 -8.49
N GLY A 177 2.14 1.79 -9.31
CA GLY A 177 1.10 1.20 -10.16
C GLY A 177 1.18 1.63 -11.63
N THR A 178 2.05 2.59 -11.97
CA THR A 178 2.34 2.92 -13.38
C THR A 178 3.07 1.78 -14.08
N ILE A 179 2.55 1.37 -15.23
CA ILE A 179 3.17 0.44 -16.16
C ILE A 179 3.79 1.27 -17.29
N TYR A 180 5.11 1.31 -17.36
CA TYR A 180 5.82 1.98 -18.45
C TYR A 180 5.85 1.07 -19.68
N VAL A 181 5.45 1.62 -20.82
CA VAL A 181 5.56 0.97 -22.13
C VAL A 181 6.48 1.83 -22.98
N ALA A 182 7.76 1.49 -23.01
CA ALA A 182 8.77 2.20 -23.78
C ALA A 182 8.91 1.60 -25.18
N LEU A 183 8.69 2.41 -26.21
CA LEU A 183 8.77 2.00 -27.62
C LEU A 183 10.07 2.51 -28.23
N SER A 184 10.73 1.62 -28.95
CA SER A 184 11.86 1.93 -29.83
C SER A 184 11.53 3.02 -30.86
N LYS A 185 12.57 3.68 -31.38
CA LYS A 185 12.44 4.74 -32.41
C LYS A 185 11.78 4.24 -33.70
N ASP A 186 12.08 3.00 -34.10
CA ASP A 186 11.52 2.32 -35.27
C ASP A 186 10.18 1.62 -34.98
N ARG A 187 9.72 1.65 -33.72
CA ARG A 187 8.49 1.02 -33.24
C ARG A 187 8.44 -0.50 -33.46
N THR A 188 9.58 -1.16 -33.64
CA THR A 188 9.64 -2.62 -33.82
C THR A 188 9.94 -3.36 -32.51
N GLY A 189 10.55 -2.67 -31.55
CA GLY A 189 10.79 -3.11 -30.18
C GLY A 189 9.99 -2.33 -29.14
N ALA A 190 9.64 -3.00 -28.06
CA ALA A 190 9.02 -2.40 -26.88
C ALA A 190 9.54 -3.02 -25.59
N TRP A 191 9.56 -2.23 -24.51
CA TRP A 191 9.97 -2.64 -23.18
C TRP A 191 8.90 -2.25 -22.17
N ILE A 192 8.48 -3.20 -21.34
CA ILE A 192 7.43 -2.99 -20.35
C ILE A 192 8.00 -3.22 -18.95
N THR A 193 7.86 -2.21 -18.08
CA THR A 193 8.29 -2.25 -16.68
C THR A 193 7.20 -1.68 -15.78
N ALA A 194 7.25 -2.00 -14.49
CA ALA A 194 6.24 -1.59 -13.53
C ALA A 194 6.88 -0.75 -12.40
N LEU A 195 6.25 0.36 -12.06
CA LEU A 195 6.63 1.20 -10.92
C LEU A 195 5.95 0.70 -9.64
N GLY A 196 6.73 0.34 -8.63
CA GLY A 196 6.25 0.06 -7.28
C GLY A 196 6.56 1.21 -6.31
N LEU A 197 6.26 1.02 -5.02
CA LEU A 197 6.50 2.04 -4.00
C LEU A 197 7.97 2.45 -3.83
N ARG A 198 8.91 1.56 -4.14
CA ARG A 198 10.35 1.75 -3.90
C ARG A 198 11.12 1.88 -5.22
N GLY A 199 10.45 2.32 -6.27
CA GLY A 199 10.98 2.35 -7.64
C GLY A 199 10.52 1.15 -8.47
N ILE A 200 11.24 0.89 -9.57
CA ILE A 200 10.88 -0.18 -10.51
C ILE A 200 10.84 -1.54 -9.82
N LEU A 201 9.80 -2.31 -10.13
CA LEU A 201 9.60 -3.67 -9.65
C LEU A 201 10.85 -4.51 -9.95
N LYS A 202 11.39 -5.15 -8.91
CA LYS A 202 12.49 -6.09 -9.03
C LYS A 202 12.00 -7.50 -8.75
N LEU A 203 12.56 -8.46 -9.46
CA LEU A 203 12.39 -9.88 -9.20
C LEU A 203 13.19 -10.28 -7.96
N THR A 204 12.98 -11.49 -7.47
CA THR A 204 13.76 -12.08 -6.36
C THR A 204 15.26 -12.09 -6.62
N SER A 205 15.68 -12.13 -7.90
CA SER A 205 17.08 -12.02 -8.33
C SER A 205 17.67 -10.61 -8.26
N GLY A 206 16.87 -9.60 -7.89
CA GLY A 206 17.28 -8.20 -7.84
C GLY A 206 17.28 -7.48 -9.18
N LYS A 207 17.04 -8.21 -10.29
CA LYS A 207 16.88 -7.63 -11.64
C LYS A 207 15.51 -6.97 -11.80
N PRO A 208 15.38 -5.93 -12.64
CA PRO A 208 14.08 -5.34 -12.94
C PRO A 208 13.16 -6.38 -13.60
N ALA A 209 11.89 -6.38 -13.20
CA ALA A 209 10.86 -7.14 -13.89
C ALA A 209 10.58 -6.44 -15.23
N LEU A 210 11.01 -7.09 -16.30
CA LEU A 210 10.99 -6.55 -17.66
C LEU A 210 10.30 -7.54 -18.59
N VAL A 211 9.43 -7.01 -19.44
CA VAL A 211 8.95 -7.68 -20.65
C VAL A 211 9.56 -6.97 -21.84
N GLU A 212 10.26 -7.70 -22.68
CA GLU A 212 10.77 -7.19 -23.93
C GLU A 212 9.92 -7.77 -25.05
N ALA A 213 9.41 -6.92 -25.92
CA ALA A 213 8.69 -7.31 -27.11
C ALA A 213 9.47 -6.88 -28.35
N HIS A 214 9.63 -7.78 -29.31
CA HIS A 214 10.23 -7.53 -30.60
C HIS A 214 9.37 -8.17 -31.69
N ALA A 215 9.01 -7.36 -32.68
CA ALA A 215 8.29 -7.79 -33.87
C ALA A 215 7.01 -8.62 -33.58
N GLY A 216 6.26 -8.27 -32.53
CA GLY A 216 5.01 -8.96 -32.15
C GLY A 216 5.21 -10.21 -31.30
N THR A 217 6.41 -10.46 -30.77
CA THR A 217 6.67 -11.51 -29.78
C THR A 217 7.22 -10.90 -28.51
N HIS A 218 6.78 -11.37 -27.34
CA HIS A 218 7.28 -10.88 -26.05
C HIS A 218 7.89 -11.95 -25.17
N SER A 219 8.84 -11.55 -24.32
CA SER A 219 9.37 -12.36 -23.24
C SER A 219 8.40 -12.35 -22.04
N GLN A 220 8.21 -13.50 -21.38
CA GLN A 220 7.36 -13.53 -20.19
C GLN A 220 7.98 -12.75 -19.04
N PRO A 221 7.22 -11.90 -18.31
CA PRO A 221 7.74 -11.19 -17.16
C PRO A 221 8.17 -12.19 -16.09
N GLY A 222 9.38 -12.03 -15.57
CA GLY A 222 9.89 -12.85 -14.48
C GLY A 222 10.69 -14.09 -14.90
N ARG A 223 11.05 -14.27 -16.18
CA ARG A 223 12.05 -15.29 -16.55
C ARG A 223 13.44 -14.82 -16.11
N ASP A 224 13.91 -15.30 -14.97
CA ASP A 224 15.31 -15.19 -14.61
C ASP A 224 16.13 -16.12 -15.53
N PRO A 225 17.02 -15.60 -16.39
CA PRO A 225 17.86 -16.45 -17.25
C PRO A 225 18.79 -17.38 -16.46
N LEU A 226 18.91 -17.20 -15.14
CA LEU A 226 19.70 -18.04 -14.25
C LEU A 226 18.91 -19.23 -13.65
N VAL A 227 17.60 -19.35 -13.91
CA VAL A 227 16.80 -20.50 -13.47
C VAL A 227 16.46 -21.36 -14.70
N PRO A 228 17.20 -22.46 -14.96
CA PRO A 228 16.92 -23.31 -16.10
C PRO A 228 15.55 -24.00 -15.95
N ILE A 229 14.81 -24.02 -17.06
CA ILE A 229 13.57 -24.80 -17.18
C ILE A 229 13.97 -26.27 -17.26
N TYR A 230 13.78 -27.02 -16.16
CA TYR A 230 13.79 -28.47 -16.25
C TYR A 230 12.43 -28.93 -16.81
N PRO A 231 12.37 -29.63 -17.96
CA PRO A 231 11.13 -30.19 -18.47
C PRO A 231 10.70 -31.33 -17.53
N GLY A 232 9.68 -31.11 -16.70
CA GLY A 232 9.11 -32.18 -15.87
C GLY A 232 8.36 -31.81 -14.59
N MET A 233 8.47 -30.60 -14.05
CA MET A 233 7.69 -30.23 -12.85
C MET A 233 6.25 -29.86 -13.20
N ARG A 234 5.38 -30.87 -13.27
CA ARG A 234 3.93 -30.69 -13.06
C ARG A 234 3.71 -30.05 -11.69
N GLY A 235 2.86 -29.02 -11.65
CA GLY A 235 2.49 -28.32 -10.42
C GLY A 235 1.97 -29.27 -9.34
N LEU A 236 2.77 -29.45 -8.29
CA LEU A 236 2.33 -30.05 -7.03
C LEU A 236 1.70 -28.98 -6.16
N THR A 237 0.53 -28.47 -6.56
CA THR A 237 -0.49 -27.92 -5.65
C THR A 237 -1.82 -27.85 -6.40
N GLY A 238 -2.38 -29.02 -6.70
CA GLY A 238 -3.83 -29.22 -6.81
C GLY A 238 -4.43 -29.49 -5.42
N PRO A 239 -5.74 -29.36 -5.24
CA PRO A 239 -6.40 -29.09 -3.97
C PRO A 239 -6.39 -30.30 -3.03
N ARG A 240 -6.41 -30.03 -1.72
CA ARG A 240 -7.00 -30.92 -0.73
C ARG A 240 -8.45 -30.50 -0.50
#